data_AF-A0A7Y0Q7C4-F1
#
_entry.id   AF-A0A7Y0Q7C4-F1
#
_cell.length_a   1.000
_cell.length_b   1.000
_cell.length_c   1.000
_cell.angle_alpha   90.00
_cell.angle_beta   90.00
_cell.angle_gamma   90.00
#
_symmetry.space_group_name_H-M   'P 1'
#
loop_
_entity.id
_entity.type
_entity.pdbx_description
1 polymer ?
#
loop_
_entity_poly.entity_id
_entity_poly.type
_entity_poly.pdbx_seq_one_letter_code
_entity_poly.pdbx_strand_id
1 'polypeptide(L)'
;MSEKYFNRISVYLVVAVLCFELGHLAWEYFNGGVVTHHIMMRADLPGISNWWGLVILPLLTWLSTRLVKKRITFQSNETSSDAKIPPAIIAAFLGMLAVSAVQSLAFIMGYGIITKYLALSVLIVGLFLPIYRPEYILGHVLGSAFTFGPLIPFIGVAIFSTVSVLANLVIKPIVLRIIERKAVSA
;
A
#
# COMPACT_ATOMS: atom_id res chain seq x y z
N MET A 1 9.76 21.31 7.08
CA MET A 1 9.53 21.45 5.64
C MET A 1 8.35 22.37 5.43
N SER A 2 8.44 23.35 4.53
CA SER A 2 7.31 24.27 4.29
C SER A 2 6.11 23.51 3.73
N GLU A 3 4.90 23.93 4.12
CA GLU A 3 3.66 23.30 3.68
C GLU A 3 3.55 23.25 2.14
N LYS A 4 3.99 24.34 1.51
CA LYS A 4 4.05 24.51 0.06
C LYS A 4 4.95 23.46 -0.62
N TYR A 5 6.08 23.12 -0.02
CA TYR A 5 7.00 22.12 -0.57
C TYR A 5 6.40 20.71 -0.51
N PHE A 6 5.77 20.32 0.61
CA PHE A 6 5.11 19.01 0.70
C PHE A 6 3.96 18.88 -0.31
N ASN A 7 3.16 19.93 -0.46
CA ASN A 7 2.07 19.94 -1.43
C ASN A 7 2.60 19.81 -2.86
N ARG A 8 3.74 20.44 -3.19
CA ARG A 8 4.42 20.25 -4.49
C ARG A 8 4.85 18.79 -4.71
N ILE A 9 5.50 18.17 -3.72
CA ILE A 9 5.87 16.74 -3.80
C ILE A 9 4.63 15.87 -4.02
N SER A 10 3.57 16.10 -3.25
CA SER A 10 2.31 15.35 -3.38
C SER A 10 1.75 15.46 -4.81
N VAL A 11 1.71 16.67 -5.37
CA VAL A 11 1.28 16.90 -6.77
C VAL A 11 2.18 16.16 -7.75
N TYR A 12 3.51 16.27 -7.62
CA TYR A 12 4.44 15.56 -8.51
C TYR A 12 4.30 14.05 -8.45
N LEU A 13 4.09 13.48 -7.26
CA LEU A 13 3.84 12.04 -7.11
C LEU A 13 2.53 11.62 -7.76
N VAL A 14 1.46 12.39 -7.55
CA VAL A 14 0.14 12.11 -8.17
C VAL A 14 0.24 12.18 -9.69
N VAL A 15 0.89 13.21 -10.24
CA VAL A 15 1.10 13.35 -11.68
C VAL A 15 1.96 12.20 -12.21
N ALA A 16 3.05 11.84 -11.53
CA ALA A 16 3.91 10.74 -11.96
C ALA A 16 3.16 9.40 -12.00
N VAL A 17 2.36 9.11 -10.97
CA VAL A 17 1.53 7.90 -10.90
C VAL A 17 0.43 7.91 -11.98
N LEU A 18 -0.19 9.06 -12.24
CA LEU A 18 -1.18 9.19 -13.30
C LEU A 18 -0.56 8.99 -14.69
N CYS A 19 0.60 9.58 -14.95
CA CYS A 19 1.33 9.37 -16.21
C CYS A 19 1.75 7.90 -16.39
N PHE A 20 2.20 7.24 -15.32
CA PHE A 20 2.50 5.81 -15.32
C PHE A 20 1.27 4.98 -15.71
N GLU A 21 0.13 5.23 -15.06
CA GLU A 21 -1.11 4.49 -15.34
C GLU A 21 -1.65 4.77 -16.75
N LEU A 22 -1.59 6.02 -17.21
CA LEU A 22 -1.97 6.36 -18.58
C LEU A 22 -1.07 5.67 -19.60
N GLY A 23 0.24 5.60 -19.35
CA GLY A 23 1.17 4.86 -20.22
C GLY A 23 0.85 3.36 -20.25
N HIS A 24 0.53 2.78 -19.09
CA HIS A 24 0.13 1.38 -18.97
C HIS A 24 -1.18 1.09 -19.73
N LEU A 25 -2.22 1.89 -19.50
CA LEU A 25 -3.52 1.71 -20.17
C LEU A 25 -3.45 2.01 -21.66
N ALA A 26 -2.63 2.97 -22.09
CA ALA A 26 -2.37 3.20 -23.51
C ALA A 26 -1.74 1.96 -24.15
N TRP A 27 -0.74 1.36 -23.48
CA TRP A 27 -0.14 0.12 -23.94
C TRP A 27 -1.18 -1.01 -24.06
N GLU A 28 -2.01 -1.23 -23.04
CA GLU A 28 -3.09 -2.23 -23.11
C GLU A 28 -4.06 -1.94 -24.26
N TYR A 29 -4.51 -0.69 -24.39
CA TYR A 29 -5.44 -0.26 -25.43
C TYR A 29 -4.92 -0.57 -26.84
N PHE A 30 -3.64 -0.31 -27.11
CA PHE A 30 -3.02 -0.60 -28.41
C PHE A 30 -2.63 -2.07 -28.60
N ASN A 31 -2.59 -2.89 -27.56
CA ASN A 31 -2.17 -4.30 -27.60
C ASN A 31 -3.30 -5.31 -27.31
N GLY A 32 -4.54 -4.95 -27.64
CA GLY A 32 -5.70 -5.86 -27.51
C GLY A 32 -6.83 -5.35 -26.62
N GLY A 33 -6.74 -4.12 -26.15
CA GLY A 33 -7.75 -3.47 -25.31
C GLY A 33 -7.40 -3.48 -23.83
N VAL A 34 -8.05 -2.61 -23.07
CA VAL A 34 -7.84 -2.49 -21.62
C VAL A 34 -8.31 -3.76 -20.91
N VAL A 35 -7.43 -4.33 -20.09
CA VAL A 35 -7.64 -5.64 -19.47
C VAL A 35 -8.77 -5.54 -18.45
N THR A 36 -9.59 -6.59 -18.41
CA THR A 36 -10.65 -6.78 -17.42
C THR A 36 -10.40 -8.07 -16.67
N HIS A 37 -10.12 -7.96 -15.37
CA HIS A 37 -9.90 -9.11 -14.51
C HIS A 37 -11.23 -9.58 -13.94
N HIS A 38 -11.57 -10.84 -14.17
CA HIS A 38 -12.75 -11.46 -13.57
C HIS A 38 -12.44 -12.01 -12.18
N ILE A 39 -13.40 -11.87 -11.28
CA ILE A 39 -13.32 -12.42 -9.93
C ILE A 39 -13.03 -13.93 -10.02
N MET A 40 -12.04 -14.41 -9.25
CA MET A 40 -11.64 -15.83 -9.21
C MET A 40 -11.26 -16.42 -10.58
N MET A 41 -10.84 -15.59 -11.54
CA MET A 41 -10.55 -15.99 -12.93
C MET A 41 -11.74 -16.66 -13.63
N ARG A 42 -12.96 -16.31 -13.23
CA ARG A 42 -14.21 -16.89 -13.75
C ARG A 42 -14.97 -15.87 -14.59
N ALA A 43 -15.03 -16.10 -15.90
CA ALA A 43 -15.69 -15.20 -16.85
C ALA A 43 -17.19 -14.99 -16.59
N ASP A 44 -17.85 -15.91 -15.87
CA ASP A 44 -19.26 -15.79 -15.48
C ASP A 44 -19.49 -14.83 -14.29
N LEU A 45 -18.43 -14.36 -13.64
CA LEU A 45 -18.49 -13.38 -12.55
C LEU A 45 -18.17 -11.95 -13.04
N PRO A 46 -18.61 -10.90 -12.30
CA PRO A 46 -18.31 -9.52 -12.65
C PRO A 46 -16.83 -9.28 -12.91
N GLY A 47 -16.55 -8.59 -14.02
CA GLY A 47 -15.22 -8.17 -14.42
C GLY A 47 -14.87 -6.80 -13.84
N ILE A 48 -13.61 -6.62 -13.47
CA ILE A 48 -13.05 -5.36 -12.99
C ILE A 48 -12.04 -4.90 -14.03
N SER A 49 -12.34 -3.77 -14.68
CA SER A 49 -11.45 -3.19 -15.70
C SER A 49 -10.31 -2.38 -15.08
N ASN A 50 -9.14 -2.42 -15.71
CA ASN A 50 -7.97 -1.63 -15.32
C ASN A 50 -8.20 -0.11 -15.46
N TRP A 51 -9.24 0.34 -16.16
CA TRP A 51 -9.65 1.75 -16.16
C TRP A 51 -9.83 2.37 -14.77
N TRP A 52 -10.22 1.56 -13.77
CA TRP A 52 -10.32 2.01 -12.39
C TRP A 52 -8.99 2.52 -11.82
N GLY A 53 -7.86 2.11 -12.39
CA GLY A 53 -6.53 2.59 -12.03
C GLY A 53 -6.36 4.10 -12.13
N LEU A 54 -7.01 4.74 -13.11
CA LEU A 54 -6.99 6.20 -13.28
C LEU A 54 -7.61 6.96 -12.10
N VAL A 55 -8.47 6.29 -11.31
CA VAL A 55 -9.07 6.87 -10.11
C VAL A 55 -8.32 6.38 -8.87
N ILE A 56 -8.11 5.06 -8.75
CA ILE A 56 -7.57 4.42 -7.56
C ILE A 56 -6.15 4.91 -7.27
N LEU A 57 -5.24 4.87 -8.25
CA LEU A 57 -3.82 5.16 -8.00
C LEU A 57 -3.56 6.63 -7.66
N PRO A 58 -4.11 7.63 -8.38
CA PRO A 58 -3.95 9.03 -8.01
C PRO A 58 -4.56 9.35 -6.64
N LEU A 59 -5.77 8.85 -6.37
CA LEU A 59 -6.45 9.08 -5.10
C LEU A 59 -5.69 8.45 -3.93
N LEU A 60 -5.21 7.21 -4.09
CA LEU A 60 -4.43 6.52 -3.07
C LEU A 60 -3.10 7.24 -2.81
N THR A 61 -2.44 7.73 -3.86
CA THR A 61 -1.19 8.50 -3.74
C THR A 61 -1.41 9.81 -2.99
N TRP A 62 -2.44 10.55 -3.36
CA TRP A 62 -2.81 11.81 -2.72
C TRP A 62 -3.21 11.60 -1.25
N LEU A 63 -4.06 10.62 -0.96
CA LEU A 63 -4.47 10.30 0.40
C LEU A 63 -3.27 9.87 1.24
N SER A 64 -2.42 9.00 0.70
CA SER A 64 -1.23 8.49 1.39
C SER A 64 -0.28 9.62 1.77
N THR A 65 0.01 10.52 0.84
CA THR A 65 0.87 11.69 1.12
C THR A 65 0.25 12.58 2.20
N ARG A 66 -1.06 12.86 2.16
CA ARG A 66 -1.74 13.64 3.21
C ARG A 66 -1.68 12.99 4.59
N LEU A 67 -1.93 11.69 4.68
CA LEU A 67 -1.91 10.95 5.93
C LEU A 67 -0.49 10.85 6.51
N VAL A 68 0.51 10.65 5.66
CA VAL A 68 1.93 10.70 6.04
C VAL A 68 2.31 12.07 6.58
N LYS A 69 1.94 13.15 5.89
CA LYS A 69 2.18 14.54 6.35
C LYS A 69 1.62 14.76 7.74
N LYS A 70 0.33 14.44 7.92
CA LYS A 70 -0.37 14.60 9.19
C LYS A 70 0.34 13.84 10.32
N ARG A 71 0.80 12.62 10.05
CA ARG A 71 1.52 11.80 11.03
C ARG A 71 2.88 12.40 11.40
N ILE A 72 3.67 12.86 10.42
CA ILE A 72 4.97 13.48 10.67
C ILE A 72 4.78 14.75 11.53
N THR A 73 3.87 15.63 11.13
CA THR A 73 3.60 16.90 11.85
C THR A 73 3.09 16.67 13.27
N PHE A 74 2.29 15.63 13.52
CA PHE A 74 1.82 15.32 14.87
C PHE A 74 2.92 14.77 15.79
N GLN A 75 3.91 14.05 15.24
CA GLN A 75 5.00 13.47 16.02
C GLN A 75 6.14 14.46 16.30
N SER A 76 6.36 15.40 15.38
CA SER A 76 7.26 16.52 15.61
C SER A 76 6.53 17.59 16.43
N ASN A 77 6.65 17.55 17.76
CA ASN A 77 6.21 18.64 18.66
C ASN A 77 6.89 20.00 18.38
N GLU A 78 7.78 20.06 17.38
CA GLU A 78 8.47 21.28 16.98
C GLU A 78 7.94 21.83 15.65
N THR A 79 7.55 23.10 15.71
CA THR A 79 7.29 24.01 14.59
C THR A 79 8.57 24.38 13.83
N SER A 80 9.45 23.42 13.53
CA SER A 80 10.68 23.68 12.80
C SER A 80 10.48 23.42 11.29
N SER A 81 10.66 24.50 10.52
CA SER A 81 10.45 24.61 9.07
C SER A 81 11.31 23.68 8.20
N ASP A 82 12.09 22.75 8.78
CA ASP A 82 13.04 21.87 8.08
C ASP A 82 12.84 20.34 8.28
N ALA A 83 11.67 19.91 8.79
CA ALA A 83 11.31 18.49 8.87
C ALA A 83 11.46 17.72 7.53
N LYS A 84 12.50 16.89 7.40
CA LYS A 84 12.73 15.97 6.27
C LYS A 84 11.77 14.78 6.37
N ILE A 85 11.49 14.12 5.24
CA ILE A 85 10.74 12.85 5.25
C ILE A 85 11.60 11.79 5.95
N PRO A 86 11.12 11.16 7.04
CA PRO A 86 11.88 10.12 7.74
C PRO A 86 12.23 8.97 6.79
N PRO A 87 13.48 8.47 6.81
CA PRO A 87 13.92 7.39 5.92
C PRO A 87 13.11 6.10 6.10
N ALA A 88 12.56 5.87 7.31
CA ALA A 88 11.70 4.73 7.60
C ALA A 88 10.42 4.70 6.73
N ILE A 89 9.88 5.86 6.34
CA ILE A 89 8.67 5.95 5.49
C ILE A 89 9.01 5.54 4.06
N ILE A 90 10.17 5.98 3.57
CA ILE A 90 10.68 5.62 2.25
C ILE A 90 11.02 4.14 2.21
N ALA A 91 11.71 3.61 3.23
CA ALA A 91 12.03 2.19 3.34
C ALA A 91 10.77 1.31 3.43
N ALA A 92 9.74 1.74 4.14
CA ALA A 92 8.45 1.05 4.19
C ALA A 92 7.76 0.98 2.82
N PHE A 93 7.70 2.12 2.12
CA PHE A 93 7.15 2.21 0.77
C PHE A 93 7.92 1.29 -0.21
N LEU A 94 9.25 1.46 -0.27
CA LEU A 94 10.10 0.68 -1.16
C LEU A 94 10.12 -0.81 -0.81
N GLY A 95 10.05 -1.15 0.47
CA GLY A 95 9.97 -2.54 0.93
C GLY A 95 8.71 -3.23 0.43
N MET A 96 7.54 -2.60 0.60
CA MET A 96 6.29 -3.17 0.09
C MET A 96 6.20 -3.16 -1.44
N LEU A 97 6.77 -2.14 -2.09
CA LEU A 97 6.92 -2.08 -3.53
C LEU A 97 7.73 -3.27 -4.04
N ALA A 98 8.89 -3.55 -3.42
CA ALA A 98 9.74 -4.67 -3.79
C ALA A 98 9.05 -6.02 -3.55
N VAL A 99 8.42 -6.22 -2.39
CA VAL A 99 7.69 -7.46 -2.09
C VAL A 99 6.58 -7.72 -3.10
N SER A 100 5.78 -6.70 -3.42
CA SER A 100 4.68 -6.82 -4.40
C SER A 100 5.17 -6.99 -5.83
N ALA A 101 6.27 -6.36 -6.23
CA ALA A 101 6.90 -6.57 -7.53
C ALA A 101 7.44 -8.00 -7.67
N VAL A 102 8.12 -8.52 -6.64
CA VAL A 102 8.60 -9.92 -6.62
C VAL A 102 7.42 -10.90 -6.67
N GLN A 103 6.35 -10.63 -5.94
CA GLN A 103 5.12 -11.44 -5.99
C GLN A 103 4.50 -11.42 -7.39
N SER A 104 4.47 -10.26 -8.04
CA SER A 104 3.94 -10.10 -9.40
C SER A 104 4.79 -10.85 -10.43
N LEU A 105 6.11 -10.79 -10.32
CA LEU A 105 7.02 -11.54 -11.17
C LEU A 105 6.86 -13.05 -10.97
N ALA A 106 6.79 -13.52 -9.72
CA ALA A 106 6.56 -14.93 -9.41
C ALA A 106 5.24 -15.44 -10.02
N PHE A 107 4.19 -14.61 -10.03
CA PHE A 107 2.92 -14.96 -10.66
C PHE A 107 3.04 -15.08 -12.18
N ILE A 108 3.66 -14.09 -12.85
CA ILE A 108 3.87 -14.10 -14.31
C ILE A 108 4.71 -15.31 -14.74
N MET A 109 5.71 -15.71 -13.94
CA MET A 109 6.54 -16.89 -14.19
C MET A 109 5.83 -18.22 -13.90
N GLY A 110 4.57 -18.21 -13.45
CA GLY A 110 3.81 -19.42 -13.12
C GLY A 110 4.14 -20.03 -11.76
N TYR A 111 4.94 -19.35 -10.92
CA TYR A 111 5.27 -19.82 -9.57
C TYR A 111 4.17 -19.48 -8.56
N GLY A 112 3.01 -20.12 -8.74
CA GLY A 112 1.83 -19.90 -7.90
C GLY A 112 2.07 -20.19 -6.41
N ILE A 113 2.92 -21.16 -6.07
CA ILE A 113 3.28 -21.48 -4.67
C ILE A 113 4.03 -20.30 -4.03
N ILE A 114 5.02 -19.74 -4.72
CA ILE A 114 5.81 -18.59 -4.24
C ILE A 114 4.90 -17.38 -4.05
N THR A 115 4.04 -17.11 -5.04
CA THR A 115 3.05 -16.01 -4.99
C THR A 115 2.18 -16.10 -3.74
N LYS A 116 1.64 -17.30 -3.44
CA LYS A 116 0.80 -17.54 -2.26
C LYS A 116 1.56 -17.35 -0.95
N TYR A 117 2.78 -17.88 -0.85
CA TYR A 117 3.58 -17.75 0.38
C TYR A 117 4.08 -16.33 0.62
N LEU A 118 4.34 -15.54 -0.43
CA LEU A 118 4.62 -14.11 -0.27
C LEU A 118 3.41 -13.33 0.26
N ALA A 119 2.20 -13.61 -0.25
CA ALA A 119 0.99 -13.02 0.29
C ALA A 119 0.77 -13.40 1.77
N LEU A 120 0.97 -14.67 2.11
CA LEU A 120 0.84 -15.16 3.49
C LEU A 120 1.92 -14.57 4.42
N SER A 121 3.15 -14.41 3.93
CA SER A 121 4.22 -13.81 4.73
C SER A 121 3.93 -12.35 5.05
N VAL A 122 3.39 -11.58 4.11
CA VAL A 122 2.91 -10.21 4.36
C VAL A 122 1.83 -10.20 5.44
N LEU A 123 0.88 -11.14 5.42
CA LEU A 123 -0.14 -11.27 6.45
C LEU A 123 0.47 -11.51 7.84
N ILE A 124 1.41 -12.46 7.94
CA ILE A 124 2.10 -12.80 9.20
C ILE A 124 2.93 -11.61 9.69
N VAL A 125 3.68 -10.96 8.81
CA VAL A 125 4.45 -9.75 9.13
C VAL A 125 3.53 -8.63 9.62
N GLY A 126 2.31 -8.55 9.09
CA GLY A 126 1.28 -7.60 9.52
C GLY A 126 0.89 -7.71 11.00
N LEU A 127 1.05 -8.88 11.62
CA LEU A 127 0.84 -9.06 13.07
C LEU A 127 1.85 -8.26 13.89
N PHE A 128 3.05 -8.04 13.34
CA PHE A 128 4.16 -7.42 14.05
C PHE A 128 4.44 -5.99 13.58
N LEU A 129 4.28 -5.71 12.29
CA LEU A 129 4.55 -4.42 11.67
C LEU A 129 3.25 -3.68 11.33
N PRO A 130 3.24 -2.34 11.33
CA PRO A 130 2.07 -1.52 11.05
C PRO A 130 1.81 -1.38 9.54
N ILE A 131 1.51 -2.50 8.86
CA ILE A 131 1.23 -2.56 7.41
C ILE A 131 -0.01 -1.72 7.04
N TYR A 132 -0.90 -1.44 7.99
CA TYR A 132 -2.03 -0.52 7.79
C TYR A 132 -1.62 0.93 7.48
N ARG A 133 -0.34 1.27 7.59
CA ARG A 133 0.16 2.60 7.27
C ARG A 133 0.08 2.85 5.76
N PRO A 134 -0.30 4.07 5.34
CA PRO A 134 -0.56 4.39 3.94
C PRO A 134 0.64 4.14 3.01
N GLU A 135 1.88 4.36 3.47
CA GLU A 135 3.07 4.10 2.66
C GLU A 135 3.25 2.61 2.27
N TYR A 136 2.83 1.68 3.13
CA TYR A 136 2.87 0.23 2.84
C TYR A 136 1.79 -0.15 1.81
N ILE A 137 0.58 0.39 2.01
CA ILE A 137 -0.57 0.18 1.11
C ILE A 137 -0.23 0.70 -0.30
N LEU A 138 0.26 1.93 -0.41
CA LEU A 138 0.62 2.52 -1.69
C LEU A 138 1.74 1.73 -2.38
N GLY A 139 2.78 1.34 -1.64
CA GLY A 139 3.88 0.53 -2.17
C GLY A 139 3.39 -0.80 -2.73
N HIS A 140 2.53 -1.51 -2.00
CA HIS A 140 1.97 -2.79 -2.45
C HIS A 140 1.13 -2.65 -3.72
N VAL A 141 0.23 -1.67 -3.76
CA VAL A 141 -0.67 -1.47 -4.89
C VAL A 141 0.11 -1.06 -6.14
N LEU A 142 1.05 -0.12 -6.02
CA LEU A 142 1.87 0.29 -7.16
C LEU A 142 2.76 -0.83 -7.69
N GLY A 143 3.37 -1.63 -6.82
CA GLY A 143 4.30 -2.69 -7.25
C GLY A 143 3.62 -3.88 -7.92
N SER A 144 2.29 -3.95 -7.87
CA SER A 144 1.50 -5.04 -8.44
C SER A 144 0.43 -4.58 -9.44
N ALA A 145 0.28 -3.26 -9.63
CA ALA A 145 -0.69 -2.64 -10.52
C ALA A 145 -0.57 -3.11 -11.98
N PHE A 146 0.67 -3.28 -12.48
CA PHE A 146 0.92 -3.71 -13.86
C PHE A 146 0.48 -5.16 -14.13
N THR A 147 0.45 -6.01 -13.10
CA THR A 147 0.18 -7.46 -13.27
C THR A 147 -1.26 -7.84 -12.96
N PHE A 148 -1.87 -7.20 -11.96
CA PHE A 148 -3.20 -7.56 -11.48
C PHE A 148 -4.22 -6.43 -11.61
N GLY A 149 -3.83 -5.32 -12.23
CA GLY A 149 -4.56 -4.06 -12.13
C GLY A 149 -4.48 -3.46 -10.73
N PRO A 150 -4.87 -2.19 -10.52
CA PRO A 150 -4.79 -1.56 -9.19
C PRO A 150 -5.80 -2.06 -8.15
N LEU A 151 -6.99 -2.50 -8.56
CA LEU A 151 -8.08 -2.81 -7.61
C LEU A 151 -7.85 -4.11 -6.84
N ILE A 152 -7.39 -5.18 -7.50
CA ILE A 152 -7.12 -6.48 -6.87
C ILE A 152 -6.10 -6.36 -5.72
N PRO A 153 -4.89 -5.79 -5.93
CA PRO A 153 -3.92 -5.64 -4.87
C PRO A 153 -4.37 -4.61 -3.82
N PHE A 154 -5.19 -3.62 -4.17
CA PHE A 154 -5.80 -2.73 -3.18
C PHE A 154 -6.70 -3.51 -2.21
N ILE A 155 -7.57 -4.39 -2.72
CA ILE A 155 -8.39 -5.28 -1.88
C ILE A 155 -7.49 -6.22 -1.06
N GLY A 156 -6.48 -6.83 -1.69
CA GLY A 156 -5.55 -7.73 -1.01
C GLY A 156 -4.83 -7.07 0.16
N VAL A 157 -4.23 -5.89 -0.04
CA VAL A 157 -3.55 -5.16 1.04
C VAL A 157 -4.50 -4.57 2.06
N ALA A 158 -5.76 -4.29 1.70
CA ALA A 158 -6.78 -3.89 2.67
C ALA A 158 -7.03 -5.01 3.69
N ILE A 159 -7.10 -6.27 3.25
CA ILE A 159 -7.22 -7.43 4.14
C ILE A 159 -6.00 -7.52 5.07
N PHE A 160 -4.78 -7.41 4.52
CA PHE A 160 -3.55 -7.43 5.33
C PHE A 160 -3.50 -6.29 6.33
N SER A 161 -3.97 -5.10 5.93
CA SER A 161 -4.04 -3.91 6.76
C SER A 161 -5.02 -4.09 7.91
N THR A 162 -6.20 -4.69 7.68
CA THR A 162 -7.17 -4.97 8.74
C THR A 162 -6.58 -5.88 9.82
N VAL A 163 -5.90 -6.96 9.42
CA VAL A 163 -5.21 -7.84 10.38
C VAL A 163 -4.13 -7.08 11.14
N SER A 164 -3.37 -6.24 10.45
CA SER A 164 -2.35 -5.39 11.08
C SER A 164 -2.93 -4.38 12.07
N VAL A 165 -4.08 -3.75 11.77
CA VAL A 165 -4.80 -2.86 12.69
C VAL A 165 -5.19 -3.62 13.95
N LEU A 166 -5.85 -4.76 13.82
CA LEU A 166 -6.30 -5.56 14.95
C LEU A 166 -5.13 -5.97 15.84
N ALA A 167 -4.04 -6.46 15.24
CA ALA A 167 -2.87 -6.88 16.00
C ALA A 167 -2.18 -5.71 16.72
N ASN A 168 -1.90 -4.61 16.01
CA ASN A 168 -1.03 -3.56 16.52
C ASN A 168 -1.75 -2.49 17.33
N LEU A 169 -3.03 -2.23 17.06
CA LEU A 169 -3.80 -1.17 17.72
C LEU A 169 -4.79 -1.70 18.74
N VAL A 170 -5.17 -2.98 18.68
CA VAL A 170 -6.12 -3.57 19.63
C VAL A 170 -5.42 -4.58 20.54
N ILE A 171 -4.85 -5.65 19.98
CA ILE A 171 -4.32 -6.78 20.76
C ILE A 171 -3.09 -6.36 21.57
N LYS A 172 -2.06 -5.80 20.93
CA LYS A 172 -0.80 -5.42 21.61
C LYS A 172 -1.02 -4.47 22.79
N PRO A 173 -1.77 -3.35 22.66
CA PRO A 173 -2.02 -2.46 23.80
C PRO A 173 -2.78 -3.12 24.95
N ILE A 174 -3.75 -3.99 24.65
CA ILE A 174 -4.51 -4.73 25.69
C ILE A 174 -3.58 -5.66 26.46
N VAL A 175 -2.75 -6.43 25.75
CA VAL A 175 -1.79 -7.37 26.37
C VAL A 175 -0.81 -6.63 27.27
N LEU A 176 -0.23 -5.51 26.79
CA LEU A 176 0.70 -4.70 27.57
C LEU A 176 0.05 -4.17 28.86
N ARG A 177 -1.17 -3.64 28.78
CA ARG A 177 -1.92 -3.16 29.96
C ARG A 177 -2.21 -4.27 30.97
N ILE A 178 -2.49 -5.48 30.52
CA ILE A 178 -2.74 -6.63 31.42
C ILE A 178 -1.45 -7.03 32.14
N ILE A 179 -0.32 -7.06 31.41
CA ILE A 179 0.99 -7.39 31.99
C ILE A 179 1.41 -6.34 33.02
N GLU A 180 1.29 -5.05 32.68
CA GLU A 180 1.60 -3.94 33.59
C GLU A 180 0.74 -3.98 34.86
N ARG A 181 -0.57 -4.25 34.74
CA ARG A 181 -1.45 -4.40 35.90
C ARG A 181 -1.03 -5.53 36.83
N LYS A 182 -0.61 -6.68 36.29
CA LYS A 182 -0.11 -7.80 37.09
C LYS A 182 1.20 -7.47 37.81
N ALA A 183 2.10 -6.73 37.15
CA ALA A 183 3.38 -6.32 37.72
C ALA A 183 3.22 -5.30 38.86
N VAL A 184 2.19 -4.47 38.85
CA VAL A 184 1.89 -3.50 39.93
C VAL A 184 1.18 -4.15 41.13
N SER A 185 0.54 -5.31 40.95
CA SER A 185 -0.17 -6.03 42.02
C SER A 185 0.66 -7.10 42.76
N ALA A 186 1.92 -7.29 42.37
CA ALA A 186 2.86 -8.24 42.97
C ALA A 186 3.93 -7.48 43.78
#